data_AF-A0A2H0L569-F1
#
_entry.id   AF-A0A2H0L569-F1
#
_cell.length_a   1.000
_cell.length_b   1.000
_cell.length_c   1.000
_cell.angle_alpha   90.00
_cell.angle_beta   90.00
_cell.angle_gamma   90.00
#
_symmetry.space_group_name_H-M   'P 1'
#
loop_
_entity.id
_entity.type
_entity.pdbx_description
1 polymer ?
#
loop_
_entity_poly.entity_id
_entity_poly.type
_entity_poly.pdbx_seq_one_letter_code
_entity_poly.pdbx_strand_id
1 'polypeptide(L)'
;MVQTTISNPAFADLQAKILNALGEDILSAKLDVPKLYALIELFKLAENEAQLQMLLHVSADETPGLKNLVEKGEALNKTTMEKEAHFVLSKLMNSDPKRAAAIAIELSKEGGSWSQLLANNPDLNNLID
;
A
#
# COMPACT_ATOMS: atom_id res chain seq x y z
N MET A 1 -23.08 23.88 -16.77
CA MET A 1 -23.00 22.64 -15.96
C MET A 1 -21.65 22.64 -15.28
N VAL A 2 -21.60 22.81 -13.96
CA VAL A 2 -20.34 22.78 -13.22
C VAL A 2 -20.01 21.30 -13.03
N GLN A 3 -19.07 20.78 -13.82
CA GLN A 3 -18.41 19.51 -13.50
C GLN A 3 -17.64 19.76 -12.21
N THR A 4 -18.24 19.41 -11.07
CA THR A 4 -17.51 19.16 -9.86
C THR A 4 -16.61 17.97 -10.15
N THR A 5 -15.37 18.24 -10.57
CA THR A 5 -14.26 17.30 -10.50
C THR A 5 -14.18 16.90 -9.04
N ILE A 6 -14.73 15.72 -8.72
CA ILE A 6 -14.49 15.07 -7.44
C ILE A 6 -12.99 14.84 -7.44
N SER A 7 -12.27 15.77 -6.82
CA SER A 7 -10.84 15.67 -6.66
C SER A 7 -10.64 14.48 -5.74
N ASN A 8 -10.27 13.32 -6.29
CA ASN A 8 -9.95 12.17 -5.48
C ASN A 8 -8.60 12.47 -4.81
N PRO A 9 -8.59 12.79 -3.50
CA PRO A 9 -7.37 13.24 -2.84
C PRO A 9 -6.31 12.14 -2.82
N ALA A 10 -6.72 10.86 -2.80
CA ALA A 10 -5.82 9.71 -2.87
C ALA A 10 -5.13 9.59 -4.24
N PHE A 11 -5.87 9.85 -5.33
CA PHE A 11 -5.31 9.91 -6.68
C PHE A 11 -4.26 11.01 -6.82
N ALA A 12 -4.58 12.23 -6.38
CA ALA A 12 -3.67 13.37 -6.47
C ALA A 12 -2.41 13.18 -5.60
N ASP A 13 -2.58 12.63 -4.39
CA ASP A 13 -1.48 12.33 -3.48
C ASP A 13 -0.55 11.24 -4.04
N LEU A 14 -1.11 10.15 -4.57
CA LEU A 14 -0.34 9.09 -5.21
C LEU A 14 0.43 9.61 -6.44
N GLN A 15 -0.23 10.39 -7.30
CA GLN A 15 0.40 10.99 -8.47
C GLN A 15 1.57 11.90 -8.07
N ALA A 16 1.38 12.76 -7.05
CA ALA A 16 2.43 13.63 -6.56
C ALA A 16 3.65 12.85 -6.01
N LYS A 17 3.40 11.78 -5.24
CA LYS A 17 4.46 10.91 -4.70
C LYS A 17 5.27 10.26 -5.82
N ILE A 18 4.60 9.75 -6.85
CA ILE A 18 5.23 9.14 -8.03
C ILE A 18 6.10 10.16 -8.77
N LEU A 19 5.55 11.35 -9.05
CA LEU A 19 6.28 12.40 -9.75
C LEU A 19 7.50 12.89 -8.97
N ASN A 20 7.39 12.99 -7.65
CA ASN A 20 8.52 13.35 -6.78
C ASN A 20 9.60 12.27 -6.81
N ALA A 21 9.23 10.98 -6.73
CA ALA A 21 10.19 9.88 -6.81
C ALA A 21 10.95 9.87 -8.15
N LEU A 22 10.25 10.11 -9.26
CA LEU A 22 10.88 10.25 -10.58
C LEU A 22 11.77 11.51 -10.66
N GLY A 23 11.35 12.62 -10.04
CA GLY A 23 12.15 13.84 -9.94
C GLY A 23 13.46 13.64 -9.16
N GLU A 24 13.41 12.90 -8.06
CA GLU A 24 14.61 12.52 -7.28
C GLU A 24 15.55 11.63 -8.11
N ASP A 25 15.01 10.68 -8.88
CA ASP A 25 15.80 9.85 -9.78
C ASP A 25 16.48 10.69 -10.87
N ILE A 26 15.81 11.69 -11.44
CA ILE A 26 16.39 12.65 -12.40
C ILE A 26 17.54 13.41 -11.75
N LEU A 27 17.33 13.97 -10.55
CA LEU A 27 18.34 14.75 -9.83
C LEU A 27 19.56 13.92 -9.43
N SER A 28 19.37 12.61 -9.19
CA SER A 28 20.44 11.70 -8.84
C SER A 28 21.35 11.31 -10.02
N ALA A 29 20.98 11.68 -11.26
CA ALA A 29 21.72 11.40 -12.49
C ALA A 29 22.07 9.92 -12.74
N LYS A 30 21.36 8.98 -12.11
CA LYS A 30 21.62 7.53 -12.21
C LYS A 30 20.94 6.83 -13.39
N LEU A 31 20.13 7.55 -14.19
CA LEU A 31 19.25 6.98 -15.21
C LEU A 31 19.14 7.86 -16.46
N ASP A 32 18.63 7.25 -17.54
CA ASP A 32 18.37 7.90 -18.83
C ASP A 32 17.24 8.94 -18.72
N VAL A 33 17.60 10.22 -18.79
CA VAL A 33 16.69 11.37 -18.58
C VAL A 33 15.47 11.34 -19.52
N PRO A 34 15.62 11.14 -20.84
CA PRO A 34 14.50 10.90 -21.76
C PRO A 34 13.51 9.84 -21.28
N LYS A 35 14.00 8.73 -20.72
CA LYS A 35 13.15 7.64 -20.23
C LYS A 35 12.36 8.07 -18.99
N LEU A 36 13.01 8.79 -18.07
CA LEU A 36 12.35 9.34 -16.88
C LEU A 36 11.28 10.38 -17.25
N TYR A 37 11.52 11.23 -18.24
CA TYR A 37 10.51 12.17 -18.75
C TYR A 37 9.32 11.44 -19.39
N ALA A 38 9.57 10.37 -20.15
CA ALA A 38 8.49 9.57 -20.73
C ALA A 38 7.61 8.93 -19.64
N LEU A 39 8.22 8.43 -18.56
CA LEU A 39 7.48 7.92 -17.40
C LEU A 39 6.66 9.01 -16.73
N ILE A 40 7.22 10.20 -16.51
CA ILE A 40 6.49 11.35 -15.93
C ILE A 40 5.22 11.66 -16.75
N GLU A 41 5.34 11.76 -18.07
CA GLU A 41 4.20 12.02 -18.94
C GLU A 41 3.19 10.86 -18.91
N LEU A 42 3.65 9.61 -18.87
CA LEU A 42 2.78 8.44 -18.73
C LEU A 42 1.96 8.48 -17.43
N PHE A 43 2.57 8.83 -16.30
CA PHE A 43 1.86 8.94 -15.02
C PHE A 43 0.91 10.15 -14.94
N LYS A 44 1.17 11.21 -15.69
CA LYS A 44 0.23 12.34 -15.84
C LYS A 44 -1.01 11.97 -16.66
N LEU A 45 -0.87 11.03 -17.59
CA LEU A 45 -1.97 10.56 -18.45
C LEU A 45 -2.91 9.56 -17.74
N ALA A 46 -2.55 9.04 -16.57
CA ALA A 46 -3.44 8.19 -15.80
C ALA A 46 -4.71 8.97 -15.39
N GLU A 47 -5.87 8.36 -15.55
CA GLU A 47 -7.17 8.99 -15.30
C GLU A 47 -7.74 8.66 -13.92
N ASN A 48 -7.19 7.63 -13.26
CA ASN A 48 -7.65 7.15 -11.97
C ASN A 48 -6.55 6.45 -11.15
N GLU A 49 -6.86 6.19 -9.88
CA GLU A 49 -5.92 5.62 -8.92
C GLU A 49 -5.51 4.19 -9.28
N ALA A 50 -6.43 3.38 -9.79
CA ALA A 50 -6.13 2.00 -10.19
C ALA A 50 -5.12 1.96 -11.35
N GLN A 51 -5.27 2.86 -12.33
CA GLN A 51 -4.31 3.03 -13.43
C GLN A 51 -2.94 3.48 -12.91
N LEU A 52 -2.90 4.46 -11.98
CA LEU A 52 -1.64 4.88 -11.36
C LEU A 52 -0.94 3.75 -10.62
N GLN A 53 -1.67 2.98 -9.81
CA GLN A 53 -1.10 1.86 -9.06
C GLN A 53 -0.58 0.76 -10.00
N MET A 54 -1.33 0.45 -11.06
CA MET A 54 -0.91 -0.52 -12.07
C MET A 54 0.36 -0.06 -12.80
N LEU A 55 0.39 1.18 -13.28
CA LEU A 55 1.57 1.77 -13.94
C LEU A 55 2.77 1.80 -13.00
N LEU A 56 2.56 2.12 -11.72
CA LEU A 56 3.60 2.13 -10.70
C LEU A 56 4.19 0.73 -10.52
N HIS A 57 3.36 -0.31 -10.39
CA HIS A 57 3.83 -1.68 -10.22
C HIS A 57 4.59 -2.19 -11.43
N VAL A 58 4.10 -1.92 -12.65
CA VAL A 58 4.75 -2.36 -13.89
C VAL A 58 6.09 -1.65 -14.11
N SER A 59 6.18 -0.37 -13.73
CA SER A 59 7.37 0.46 -13.97
C SER A 59 8.33 0.51 -12.78
N ALA A 60 8.00 -0.16 -11.66
CA ALA A 60 8.76 -0.08 -10.41
C ALA A 60 10.22 -0.51 -10.60
N ASP A 61 10.46 -1.59 -11.35
CA ASP A 61 11.82 -2.08 -11.60
C ASP A 61 12.64 -1.20 -12.55
N GLU A 62 12.00 -0.25 -13.24
CA GLU A 62 12.69 0.64 -14.16
C GLU A 62 13.38 1.81 -13.46
N THR A 63 12.94 2.17 -12.25
CA THR A 63 13.54 3.27 -11.50
C THR A 63 13.67 2.96 -10.00
N PRO A 64 14.81 3.27 -9.36
CA PRO A 64 14.98 3.09 -7.92
C PRO A 64 13.94 3.84 -7.09
N GLY A 65 13.55 5.05 -7.49
CA GLY A 65 12.55 5.86 -6.80
C GLY A 65 11.18 5.20 -6.76
N LEU A 66 10.70 4.67 -7.89
CA LEU A 66 9.42 3.97 -7.97
C LEU A 66 9.43 2.66 -7.18
N LYS A 67 10.51 1.88 -7.31
CA LYS A 67 10.71 0.67 -6.51
C LYS A 67 10.63 0.94 -5.01
N ASN A 68 11.38 1.94 -4.54
CA ASN A 68 11.37 2.35 -3.13
C ASN A 68 9.99 2.81 -2.67
N LEU A 69 9.20 3.43 -3.56
CA LEU A 69 7.84 3.87 -3.25
C LEU A 69 6.89 2.68 -3.04
N VAL A 70 6.98 1.67 -3.91
CA VAL A 70 6.22 0.40 -3.75
C VAL A 70 6.62 -0.30 -2.45
N GLU A 71 7.93 -0.51 -2.23
CA GLU A 71 8.43 -1.20 -1.03
C GLU A 71 8.05 -0.48 0.27
N LYS A 72 8.11 0.87 0.30
CA LYS A 72 7.64 1.66 1.44
C LYS A 72 6.14 1.53 1.65
N GLY A 73 5.35 1.49 0.57
CA GLY A 73 3.90 1.26 0.64
C GLY A 73 3.57 -0.10 1.23
N GLU A 74 4.25 -1.15 0.77
CA GLU A 74 4.12 -2.51 1.29
C GLU A 74 4.55 -2.61 2.76
N ALA A 75 5.66 -1.98 3.14
CA ALA A 75 6.15 -1.96 4.51
C ALA A 75 5.20 -1.23 5.47
N LEU A 76 4.60 -0.12 5.02
CA LEU A 76 3.58 0.60 5.78
C LEU A 76 2.32 -0.25 5.93
N ASN A 77 1.87 -0.91 4.87
CA ASN A 77 0.71 -1.80 4.92
C ASN A 77 0.95 -2.96 5.90
N LYS A 78 2.12 -3.60 5.83
CA LYS A 78 2.52 -4.64 6.79
C LYS A 78 2.52 -4.14 8.23
N THR A 79 3.07 -2.94 8.47
CA THR A 79 3.09 -2.34 9.82
C THR A 79 1.68 -2.05 10.34
N THR A 80 0.78 -1.57 9.49
CA THR A 80 -0.62 -1.34 9.85
C THR A 80 -1.32 -2.65 10.17
N MET A 81 -1.15 -3.68 9.33
CA MET A 81 -1.71 -5.01 9.56
C MET A 81 -1.17 -5.65 10.84
N GLU A 82 0.12 -5.49 11.15
CA GLU A 82 0.72 -5.95 12.41
C GLU A 82 0.12 -5.24 13.63
N LYS A 83 -0.12 -3.93 13.53
CA LYS A 83 -0.80 -3.16 14.59
C LYS A 83 -2.23 -3.60 14.80
N GLU A 84 -2.99 -3.79 13.72
CA GLU A 84 -4.37 -4.29 13.77
C GLU A 84 -4.42 -5.71 14.37
N ALA A 85 -3.54 -6.60 13.92
CA ALA A 85 -3.40 -7.94 14.47
C ALA A 85 -3.12 -7.91 15.98
N HIS A 86 -2.16 -7.09 16.40
CA HIS A 86 -1.82 -6.93 17.82
C HIS A 86 -3.00 -6.36 18.63
N PHE A 87 -3.74 -5.40 18.08
CA PHE A 87 -4.90 -4.81 18.72
C PHE A 87 -6.02 -5.82 18.93
N VAL A 88 -6.37 -6.57 17.87
CA VAL A 88 -7.40 -7.61 17.93
C VAL A 88 -7.00 -8.72 18.88
N LEU A 89 -5.75 -9.18 18.84
CA LEU A 89 -5.24 -10.19 19.77
C LEU A 89 -5.31 -9.70 21.22
N SER A 90 -5.00 -8.43 21.49
CA SER A 90 -5.10 -7.84 22.83
C SER A 90 -6.55 -7.78 23.33
N LYS A 91 -7.49 -7.35 22.47
CA LYS A 91 -8.93 -7.37 22.80
C LYS A 91 -9.43 -8.80 23.05
N LEU A 92 -9.09 -9.75 22.18
CA LEU A 92 -9.44 -11.15 22.34
C LEU A 92 -8.83 -11.78 23.59
N MET A 93 -7.60 -11.43 23.96
CA MET A 93 -6.96 -12.00 25.14
C MET A 93 -7.72 -11.67 26.43
N ASN A 94 -8.44 -10.54 26.45
CA ASN A 94 -9.29 -10.14 27.56
C ASN A 94 -10.69 -10.79 27.55
N SER A 95 -11.23 -11.14 26.38
CA SER A 95 -12.59 -11.70 26.25
C SER A 95 -12.60 -13.22 26.05
N ASP A 96 -11.74 -13.74 25.18
CA ASP A 96 -11.55 -15.16 24.88
C ASP A 96 -10.06 -15.48 24.63
N PRO A 97 -9.29 -15.77 25.70
CA PRO A 97 -7.86 -16.05 25.60
C PRO A 97 -7.53 -17.34 24.82
N LYS A 98 -8.46 -18.31 24.74
CA LYS A 98 -8.24 -19.52 23.94
C LYS A 98 -8.28 -19.19 22.45
N ARG A 99 -9.21 -18.33 22.05
CA ARG A 99 -9.33 -17.87 20.67
C ARG A 99 -8.18 -16.95 20.27
N ALA A 100 -7.74 -16.07 21.17
CA ALA A 100 -6.53 -15.27 20.96
C ALA A 100 -5.30 -16.15 20.68
N ALA A 101 -5.11 -17.21 21.48
CA ALA A 101 -4.01 -18.16 21.28
C ALA A 101 -4.12 -18.90 19.93
N ALA A 102 -5.32 -19.32 19.53
CA ALA A 102 -5.53 -19.98 18.23
C ALA A 102 -5.17 -19.06 17.05
N ILE A 103 -5.58 -17.79 17.09
CA ILE A 103 -5.26 -16.80 16.04
C ILE A 103 -3.77 -16.47 16.02
N ALA A 104 -3.13 -16.33 17.19
CA ALA A 104 -1.69 -16.11 17.27
C ALA A 104 -0.90 -17.29 16.68
N ILE A 105 -1.34 -18.52 16.93
CA ILE A 105 -0.75 -19.72 16.32
C ILE A 105 -0.92 -19.67 14.80
N GLU A 106 -2.10 -19.32 14.28
CA GLU A 106 -2.33 -19.22 12.84
C GLU A 106 -1.50 -18.12 12.16
N LEU A 107 -1.32 -16.97 12.81
CA LEU A 107 -0.41 -15.92 12.34
C LEU A 107 1.06 -16.35 12.33
N SER A 108 1.45 -17.22 13.26
CA SER A 108 2.83 -17.73 13.36
C SER A 108 3.15 -18.84 12.36
N LYS A 109 2.13 -19.42 11.69
CA LYS A 109 2.36 -20.45 10.67
C LYS A 109 3.04 -19.82 9.46
N GLU A 110 3.89 -20.60 8.80
CA GLU A 110 4.54 -20.19 7.55
C GLU A 110 3.46 -19.92 6.49
N GLY A 111 3.40 -18.67 6.01
CA GLY A 111 2.35 -18.21 5.08
C GLY A 111 1.07 -17.68 5.75
N GLY A 112 1.02 -17.58 7.08
CA GLY A 112 -0.09 -16.96 7.80
C GLY A 112 -0.23 -15.47 7.45
N SER A 113 -1.35 -15.11 6.81
CA SER A 113 -1.66 -13.71 6.48
C SER A 113 -2.80 -13.19 7.36
N TRP A 114 -2.61 -12.02 7.96
CA TRP A 114 -3.66 -11.32 8.70
C TRP A 114 -4.91 -11.06 7.84
N SER A 115 -4.74 -10.75 6.55
CA SER A 115 -5.87 -10.58 5.62
C SER A 115 -6.66 -11.87 5.43
N GLN A 116 -5.97 -13.01 5.33
CA GLN A 116 -6.63 -14.32 5.19
C GLN A 116 -7.35 -14.72 6.48
N LEU A 117 -6.77 -14.39 7.64
CA LEU A 117 -7.39 -14.59 8.94
C LEU A 117 -8.66 -13.78 9.12
N LEU A 118 -8.65 -12.51 8.74
CA LEU A 118 -9.84 -11.66 8.72
C LEU A 118 -10.90 -12.18 7.74
N ALA A 119 -10.50 -12.69 6.58
CA ALA A 119 -11.43 -13.29 5.63
C ALA A 119 -12.11 -14.56 6.19
N ASN A 120 -11.36 -15.39 6.92
CA ASN A 120 -11.89 -16.61 7.55
C ASN A 120 -12.65 -16.35 8.85
N ASN A 121 -12.38 -15.22 9.51
CA ASN A 121 -12.99 -14.82 10.78
C ASN A 121 -13.45 -13.34 10.67
N PRO A 122 -14.53 -13.06 9.92
CA PRO A 122 -14.98 -11.69 9.69
C PRO A 122 -15.40 -10.97 10.97
N ASP A 123 -15.72 -11.71 12.04
CA ASP A 123 -16.07 -11.16 13.33
C ASP A 123 -14.88 -10.50 14.05
N LEU A 124 -13.64 -10.82 13.67
CA LEU A 124 -12.44 -10.12 14.12
C LEU A 124 -12.40 -8.67 13.64
N ASN A 125 -13.02 -8.37 12.50
CA ASN A 125 -13.08 -7.02 11.95
C ASN A 125 -13.87 -6.08 12.88
N ASN A 126 -14.89 -6.63 13.58
CA ASN A 126 -15.68 -5.88 14.57
C ASN A 126 -14.87 -5.48 15.81
N LEU A 127 -13.67 -6.04 15.99
CA LEU A 127 -12.77 -5.70 17.08
C LEU A 127 -11.77 -4.60 16.70
N ILE A 128 -11.70 -4.19 15.44
CA ILE A 128 -10.78 -3.14 14.95
C ILE A 128 -11.39 -1.73 15.14
N ASP A 129 -12.72 -1.63 15.26
CA ASP A 129 -13.45 -0.40 15.64
C ASP A 129 -13.11 0.12 17.05
#